data_AF-A0A377YZV1-F1
#
_entry.id   AF-A0A377YZV1-F1
#
_cell.length_a   1.000
_cell.length_b   1.000
_cell.length_c   1.000
_cell.angle_alpha   90.00
_cell.angle_beta   90.00
_cell.angle_gamma   90.00
#
_symmetry.space_group_name_H-M   'P 1'
#
loop_
_entity.id
_entity.type
_entity.pdbx_description
1 polymer ?
#
loop_
_entity_poly.entity_id
_entity_poly.type
_entity_poly.pdbx_seq_one_letter_code
_entity_poly.pdbx_strand_id
1 'polypeptide(L)'
;MKTRLKVILLISHLAVLGAGTGLGIYLLPILTAQENASLNEINDVRKLAKYKGDFKRNQKGSDVLHWAEGELYVTDNEIAFKGEVAPGPDYKIYLTKKTGGR
;
A
#
# COMPACT_ATOMS: atom_id res chain seq x y z
N MET A 1 8.70 -16.95 44.16
CA MET A 1 9.61 -16.36 43.15
C MET A 1 9.51 -17.04 41.78
N LYS A 2 9.63 -18.37 41.68
CA LYS A 2 9.60 -19.10 40.39
C LYS A 2 8.32 -18.89 39.56
N THR A 3 7.15 -18.82 40.17
CA THR A 3 5.87 -18.61 39.45
C THR A 3 5.79 -17.22 38.80
N ARG A 4 6.27 -16.18 39.48
CA ARG A 4 6.31 -14.82 38.91
C ARG A 4 7.22 -14.74 37.69
N LEU A 5 8.39 -15.38 37.76
CA LEU A 5 9.32 -15.46 36.63
C LEU A 5 8.69 -16.19 35.44
N LYS A 6 7.99 -17.31 35.66
CA LYS A 6 7.28 -18.03 34.60
C LYS A 6 6.19 -17.18 33.93
N VAL A 7 5.45 -16.38 34.69
CA VAL A 7 4.44 -15.47 34.16
C VAL A 7 5.09 -14.37 33.30
N ILE A 8 6.18 -13.77 33.77
CA ILE A 8 6.91 -12.75 33.01
C ILE A 8 7.44 -13.34 31.69
N LEU A 9 8.02 -14.54 31.75
CA LEU A 9 8.49 -15.24 30.55
C LEU A 9 7.34 -15.55 29.59
N LEU A 10 6.19 -16.01 30.10
CA LEU A 10 5.03 -16.28 29.23
C LEU A 10 4.57 -15.00 28.52
N ILE A 11 4.47 -13.89 29.25
CA ILE A 11 4.09 -12.58 28.69
C ILE A 11 5.10 -12.14 27.64
N SER A 12 6.41 -12.27 27.91
CA SER A 12 7.43 -11.84 26.95
C SER A 12 7.38 -12.65 25.65
N HIS A 13 7.16 -13.97 25.73
CA HIS A 13 7.07 -14.82 24.54
C HIS A 13 5.78 -14.55 23.76
N LEU A 14 4.65 -14.33 24.44
CA LEU A 14 3.40 -13.96 23.76
C LEU A 14 3.50 -12.59 23.10
N ALA A 15 4.21 -11.64 23.72
CA ALA A 15 4.46 -10.32 23.13
C ALA A 15 5.33 -10.45 21.86
N VAL A 16 6.42 -11.22 21.91
CA VAL A 16 7.27 -11.48 20.75
C VAL A 16 6.51 -12.21 19.64
N LEU A 17 5.71 -13.22 19.99
CA LEU A 17 4.87 -13.94 19.04
C LEU A 17 3.88 -12.99 18.36
N GLY A 18 3.14 -12.19 19.13
CA GLY A 18 2.18 -11.23 18.60
C GLY A 18 2.84 -10.16 17.71
N ALA A 19 3.96 -9.59 18.15
CA ALA A 19 4.71 -8.60 17.37
C ALA A 19 5.28 -9.22 16.08
N GLY A 20 5.87 -10.41 16.15
CA GLY A 20 6.40 -11.13 15.00
C GLY A 20 5.32 -11.49 13.98
N THR A 21 4.15 -11.97 14.45
CA THR A 21 2.99 -12.24 13.58
C THR A 21 2.49 -10.95 12.92
N GLY A 22 2.33 -9.86 13.67
CA GLY A 22 1.89 -8.58 13.13
C GLY A 22 2.85 -8.02 12.07
N LEU A 23 4.15 -8.06 12.33
CA LEU A 23 5.19 -7.67 11.37
C LEU A 23 5.17 -8.57 10.13
N GLY A 24 5.01 -9.89 10.31
CA GLY A 24 4.91 -10.83 9.20
C GLY A 24 3.73 -10.55 8.27
N ILE A 25 2.55 -10.26 8.83
CA ILE A 25 1.36 -9.88 8.05
C ILE A 25 1.61 -8.60 7.25
N TYR A 26 2.29 -7.62 7.86
CA TYR A 26 2.58 -6.35 7.18
C TYR A 26 3.60 -6.48 6.05
N LEU A 27 4.63 -7.31 6.26
CA LEU A 27 5.71 -7.52 5.29
C LEU A 27 5.34 -8.49 4.17
N LEU A 28 4.43 -9.44 4.41
CA LEU A 28 4.10 -10.48 3.44
C LEU A 28 3.69 -9.91 2.07
N PRO A 29 2.80 -8.92 1.97
CA PRO A 29 2.41 -8.33 0.69
C PRO A 29 3.57 -7.69 -0.08
N ILE A 30 4.57 -7.15 0.63
CA ILE A 30 5.78 -6.59 0.02
C ILE A 30 6.66 -7.71 -0.55
N LEU A 31 6.79 -8.81 0.19
CA LEU A 31 7.60 -9.97 -0.22
C LEU A 31 6.96 -10.76 -1.37
N THR A 32 5.62 -10.74 -1.46
CA THR A 32 4.85 -11.43 -2.51
C THR A 32 4.36 -10.49 -3.60
N ALA A 33 4.83 -9.23 -3.60
CA ALA A 33 4.43 -8.25 -4.60
C ALA A 33 4.81 -8.75 -6.01
N GLN A 34 3.92 -8.51 -6.96
CA GLN A 34 4.20 -8.79 -8.37
C GLN A 34 5.23 -7.79 -8.91
N GLU A 35 5.88 -8.17 -10.00
CA GLU A 35 6.75 -7.24 -10.72
C GLU A 35 5.93 -6.04 -11.23
N ASN A 36 6.48 -4.85 -11.05
CA ASN A 36 5.86 -3.61 -11.52
C ASN A 36 5.88 -3.56 -13.05
N ALA A 37 4.90 -2.86 -13.63
CA ALA A 37 4.95 -2.51 -15.05
C ALA A 37 6.23 -1.73 -15.38
N SER A 38 6.79 -2.00 -16.55
CA SER A 38 7.96 -1.29 -17.05
C SER A 38 7.63 0.17 -17.37
N LEU A 39 8.66 1.02 -17.38
CA LEU A 39 8.50 2.42 -17.75
C LEU A 39 7.96 2.61 -19.18
N ASN A 40 8.24 1.68 -20.09
CA ASN A 40 7.74 1.74 -21.46
C ASN A 40 6.23 1.47 -21.50
N GLU A 41 5.76 0.43 -20.82
CA GLU A 41 4.33 0.13 -20.71
C GLU A 41 3.57 1.29 -20.07
N ILE A 42 4.09 1.86 -18.98
CA ILE A 42 3.50 3.04 -18.33
C ILE A 42 3.45 4.24 -19.30
N ASN A 43 4.51 4.45 -20.08
CA ASN A 43 4.58 5.55 -21.04
C ASN A 43 3.59 5.39 -22.21
N ASP A 44 3.30 4.16 -22.62
CA ASP A 44 2.34 3.90 -23.69
C ASP A 44 0.92 4.18 -23.22
N VAL A 45 0.56 3.75 -22.00
CA VAL A 45 -0.72 4.13 -21.36
C VAL A 45 -0.82 5.66 -21.20
N ARG A 46 0.28 6.31 -20.75
CA ARG A 46 0.33 7.77 -20.55
C ARG A 46 0.01 8.55 -21.83
N LYS A 47 0.51 8.14 -22.99
CA LYS A 47 0.27 8.84 -24.28
C LYS A 47 -1.20 8.80 -24.69
N LEU A 48 -1.93 7.76 -24.28
CA LEU A 48 -3.33 7.53 -24.62
C LEU A 48 -4.31 7.96 -23.50
N ALA A 49 -3.78 8.47 -22.38
CA ALA A 49 -4.56 8.81 -21.20
C ALA A 49 -5.62 9.87 -21.51
N LYS A 50 -6.87 9.58 -21.16
CA LYS A 50 -7.98 10.53 -21.23
C LYS A 50 -8.10 11.36 -19.96
N TYR A 51 -7.74 10.74 -18.84
CA TYR A 51 -7.71 11.40 -17.54
C TYR A 51 -6.34 11.24 -16.90
N LYS A 52 -5.95 12.29 -16.18
CA LYS A 52 -4.75 12.32 -15.37
C LYS A 52 -5.12 12.75 -13.95
N GLY A 53 -4.50 12.14 -12.95
CA GLY A 53 -4.59 12.55 -11.55
C GLY A 53 -3.21 12.67 -10.93
N ASP A 54 -3.01 13.64 -10.05
CA ASP A 54 -1.78 13.83 -9.30
C ASP A 54 -1.99 13.43 -7.84
N PHE A 55 -1.18 12.48 -7.38
CA PHE A 55 -1.11 12.06 -5.98
C PHE A 55 0.01 12.84 -5.30
N LYS A 56 -0.33 13.56 -4.22
CA LYS A 56 0.62 14.28 -3.39
C LYS A 56 0.82 13.53 -2.08
N ARG A 57 2.07 13.40 -1.65
CA ARG A 57 2.42 12.67 -0.43
C ARG A 57 1.63 13.12 0.81
N ASN A 58 1.40 14.44 0.93
CA ASN A 58 0.67 15.06 2.03
C ASN A 58 -0.78 15.44 1.68
N GLN A 59 -1.40 14.74 0.72
CA GLN A 59 -2.81 14.93 0.40
C GLN A 59 -3.71 14.59 1.61
N LYS A 60 -4.87 15.25 1.71
CA LYS A 60 -5.86 14.93 2.75
C LYS A 60 -6.22 13.43 2.69
N GLY A 61 -6.02 12.73 3.79
CA GLY A 61 -6.22 11.27 3.90
C GLY A 61 -4.91 10.47 3.91
N SER A 62 -3.78 11.09 3.58
CA SER A 62 -2.46 10.48 3.75
C SER A 62 -1.97 10.57 5.20
N ASP A 63 -1.24 9.55 5.66
CA ASP A 63 -0.54 9.51 6.93
C ASP A 63 0.88 8.91 6.76
N VAL A 64 1.58 8.66 7.86
CA VAL A 64 2.97 8.15 7.84
C VAL A 64 3.08 6.76 7.21
N LEU A 65 2.06 5.92 7.36
CA LEU A 65 2.00 4.55 6.88
C LEU A 65 1.20 4.40 5.58
N HIS A 66 0.33 5.36 5.26
CA HIS A 66 -0.55 5.33 4.10
C HIS A 66 -0.40 6.60 3.28
N TRP A 67 0.38 6.54 2.22
CA TRP A 67 0.58 7.65 1.30
C TRP A 67 0.88 7.14 -0.11
N ALA A 68 0.62 7.98 -1.09
CA ALA A 68 1.04 7.79 -2.46
C ALA A 68 1.51 9.13 -3.04
N GLU A 69 2.51 9.08 -3.92
CA GLU A 69 3.05 10.24 -4.60
C GLU A 69 3.34 9.88 -6.06
N GLY A 70 2.79 10.63 -7.01
CA GLY A 70 2.98 10.35 -8.43
C GLY A 70 1.80 10.71 -9.30
N GLU A 71 1.79 10.17 -10.50
CA GLU A 71 0.81 10.48 -11.54
C GLU A 71 0.02 9.23 -11.92
N LEU A 72 -1.31 9.35 -11.92
CA LEU A 72 -2.25 8.34 -12.38
C LEU A 72 -2.72 8.69 -13.79
N TYR A 73 -2.69 7.71 -14.69
CA TYR A 73 -3.13 7.79 -16.07
C TYR A 73 -4.27 6.80 -16.29
N VAL A 74 -5.37 7.27 -16.86
CA VAL A 74 -6.56 6.44 -17.11
C VAL A 74 -6.97 6.56 -18.58
N THR A 75 -7.05 5.41 -19.25
CA THR A 75 -7.62 5.25 -20.59
C THR A 75 -8.99 4.57 -20.49
N ASP A 76 -9.60 4.20 -21.62
CA ASP A 76 -10.84 3.40 -21.58
C ASP A 76 -10.61 1.97 -21.06
N ASN A 77 -9.40 1.45 -21.20
CA ASN A 77 -9.09 0.03 -20.99
C ASN A 77 -7.98 -0.23 -19.96
N GLU A 78 -7.19 0.79 -19.62
CA GLU A 78 -5.98 0.65 -18.82
C GLU A 78 -5.83 1.76 -17.80
N ILE A 79 -5.19 1.42 -16.68
CA ILE A 79 -4.79 2.35 -15.63
C ILE A 79 -3.32 2.13 -15.35
N ALA A 80 -2.53 3.20 -15.43
CA ALA A 80 -1.12 3.17 -15.08
C ALA A 80 -0.83 4.21 -14.00
N PHE A 81 -0.04 3.83 -12.99
CA PHE A 81 0.46 4.74 -11.98
C PHE A 81 1.98 4.84 -12.09
N LYS A 82 2.48 6.06 -12.17
CA LYS A 82 3.91 6.35 -12.15
C LYS A 82 4.25 7.09 -10.87
N GLY A 83 4.86 6.40 -9.92
CA GLY A 83 5.22 7.00 -8.64
C GLY A 83 5.54 5.97 -7.58
N GLU A 84 5.45 6.40 -6.34
CA GLU A 84 5.69 5.59 -5.16
C GLU A 84 4.45 5.53 -4.28
N VAL A 85 4.28 4.39 -3.61
CA VAL A 85 3.26 4.16 -2.60
C VAL A 85 3.97 3.68 -1.36
N ALA A 86 3.44 4.02 -0.19
CA ALA A 86 3.95 3.52 1.07
C ALA A 86 4.08 1.98 1.03
N PRO A 87 5.10 1.39 1.67
CA PRO A 87 5.14 -0.05 1.87
C PRO A 87 3.96 -0.44 2.74
N GLY A 88 3.13 -1.37 2.30
CA GLY A 88 1.90 -1.71 2.99
C GLY A 88 1.23 -2.93 2.39
N PRO A 89 0.08 -3.34 2.95
CA PRO A 89 -0.68 -4.45 2.42
C PRO A 89 -1.19 -4.16 1.00
N ASP A 90 -1.64 -5.20 0.29
CA ASP A 90 -2.12 -5.12 -1.10
C ASP A 90 -2.98 -3.87 -1.39
N TYR A 91 -2.42 -2.95 -2.18
CA TYR A 91 -3.14 -1.75 -2.63
C TYR A 91 -4.12 -2.09 -3.74
N LYS A 92 -5.31 -1.49 -3.69
CA LYS A 92 -6.36 -1.66 -4.70
C LYS A 92 -6.89 -0.31 -5.15
N ILE A 93 -7.08 -0.15 -6.45
CA ILE A 93 -7.78 0.99 -7.04
C ILE A 93 -9.24 0.60 -7.23
N TYR A 94 -10.15 1.41 -6.69
CA TYR A 94 -11.59 1.20 -6.83
C TYR A 94 -12.18 2.22 -7.81
N LEU A 95 -12.82 1.74 -8.87
CA LEU A 95 -13.58 2.57 -9.80
C LEU A 95 -15.06 2.53 -9.42
N THR A 96 -15.67 3.70 -9.25
CA THR A 96 -17.10 3.82 -8.96
C THR A 96 -17.83 4.61 -10.05
N LYS A 97 -19.06 4.19 -10.37
CA LYS A 97 -19.93 4.89 -11.33
C LYS A 97 -20.50 6.20 -10.78
N LYS A 98 -20.49 6.38 -9.45
CA LYS A 98 -20.97 7.60 -8.82
C LYS A 98 -19.84 8.63 -8.77
N THR A 99 -20.08 9.79 -9.38
CA THR A 99 -19.31 10.99 -9.07
C THR A 99 -19.57 11.31 -7.60
N GLY A 100 -18.54 11.22 -6.76
CA GLY A 100 -18.66 11.61 -5.36
C GLY A 100 -19.07 13.08 -5.28
N GLY A 101 -20.27 13.34 -4.79
CA GLY A 101 -20.66 14.68 -4.34
C GLY A 101 -19.66 15.11 -3.28
N ARG A 102 -19.07 16.29 -3.48
CA ARG A 102 -18.29 16.98 -2.45
C ARG A 102 -19.17 17.30 -1.25
#